data_AF-A0A3N4V6V3-F1
#
_entry.id   AF-A0A3N4V6V3-F1
#
_cell.length_a   1.000
_cell.length_b   1.000
_cell.length_c   1.000
_cell.angle_alpha   90.00
_cell.angle_beta   90.00
_cell.angle_gamma   90.00
#
_symmetry.space_group_name_H-M   'P 1'
#
loop_
_entity.id
_entity.type
_entity.pdbx_description
1 polymer ?
#
loop_
_entity_poly.entity_id
_entity_poly.type
_entity_poly.pdbx_seq_one_letter_code
_entity_poly.pdbx_strand_id
1 'polypeptide(L)'
;MGDLFDGYAGVARRDTRRRSSPAWDEMFQGAGHPRSMYREIHAALESMTQDELRGRTAALADSYLAQGVTFDFAGEERPFPLDAVPRVIEQAEWLTVERGIKQRVRALEAFLADVYGAQRCVADSVIPASLITSSSHFHRQAAGIDPANGVRIQVSGIDLIRDEAGAWRVLEDNVRVPSGVSYVISNRRVMAQTLPELFVSMRVRPVGDYPNRLLHALRKSAPTGVEDPTVVVLTPGVFNSAYYEHTLLARLMGVELVEGRDLYCSGGRVWMRTTAGPQRVDVIYRRVDDEFLDPLQFRADSVLGSPGLLMAARLGTVTIANAVGNGVADDKLVYTYLPDLIRYYLGEDAILPNVDTWRLEDPGALEEVLDRLDELVVKPVDGSGGKGLVVGPAASKAELDDLRGRLLKDPRGWIAQPVVQLSTIPTLVDEGLRPRHADLRPFAVNDGDDIWVLPGGLTRVALPEGQLVVNSSQGGGSKDTWVVGLDAGTWTGGHNVGELVSEQATQTSSIPIVAAEHVPDQSPADDPKRDQQSQQQQEHQQQQRQLSDTEETSC
;
A
#
# COMPACT_ATOMS: atom_id res chain seq x y z
N MET A 1 13.20 -21.68 33.15
CA MET A 1 12.97 -20.41 32.46
C MET A 1 14.09 -20.28 31.45
N GLY A 2 13.81 -20.52 30.18
CA GLY A 2 14.80 -20.26 29.12
C GLY A 2 14.96 -18.76 28.94
N ASP A 3 16.18 -18.33 28.63
CA ASP A 3 16.43 -16.98 28.13
C ASP A 3 15.60 -16.76 26.85
N LEU A 4 14.98 -15.60 26.70
CA LEU A 4 14.14 -15.23 25.54
C LEU A 4 14.92 -15.37 24.22
N PHE A 5 16.25 -15.19 24.29
CA PHE A 5 17.20 -15.31 23.18
C PHE A 5 17.99 -16.63 23.20
N ASP A 6 17.61 -17.62 24.01
CA ASP A 6 18.29 -18.91 24.02
C ASP A 6 18.22 -19.57 22.63
N GLY A 7 19.38 -19.99 22.11
CA GLY A 7 19.53 -20.53 20.76
C GLY A 7 19.54 -19.49 19.61
N TYR A 8 19.31 -18.21 19.87
CA TYR A 8 19.24 -17.15 18.84
C TYR A 8 20.52 -17.07 17.99
N ALA A 9 21.68 -17.00 18.66
CA ALA A 9 22.99 -16.93 18.00
C ALA A 9 23.39 -18.23 17.28
N GLY A 10 22.81 -19.38 17.66
CA GLY A 10 23.07 -20.68 17.05
C GLY A 10 22.35 -20.86 15.71
N VAL A 11 21.15 -20.29 15.56
CA VAL A 11 20.37 -20.32 14.31
C VAL A 11 20.97 -19.36 13.28
N ALA A 12 21.38 -18.16 13.69
CA ALA A 12 22.10 -17.21 12.82
C ALA A 12 23.40 -17.81 12.21
N ARG A 13 23.99 -18.81 12.86
CA ARG A 13 25.19 -19.52 12.38
C ARG A 13 24.90 -20.80 11.58
N ARG A 14 23.69 -21.36 11.60
CA ARG A 14 23.38 -22.63 10.89
C ARG A 14 23.08 -22.46 9.40
N ASP A 15 22.83 -21.23 8.95
CA ASP A 15 22.65 -20.91 7.53
C ASP A 15 23.95 -21.06 6.70
N THR A 16 25.08 -21.30 7.37
CA THR A 16 26.42 -21.49 6.76
C THR A 16 26.60 -22.80 5.99
N ARG A 17 25.57 -23.65 5.85
CA ARG A 17 25.60 -24.76 4.88
C ARG A 17 25.53 -24.27 3.43
N ARG A 18 25.12 -23.01 3.22
CA ARG A 18 25.23 -22.28 1.96
C ARG A 18 26.51 -21.44 1.99
N ARG A 19 27.24 -21.35 0.88
CA ARG A 19 28.50 -20.57 0.72
C ARG A 19 28.29 -19.03 0.82
N SER A 20 27.25 -18.56 1.50
CA SER A 20 26.91 -17.14 1.63
C SER A 20 27.34 -16.58 3.00
N SER A 21 27.72 -15.31 3.02
CA SER A 21 27.95 -14.55 4.25
C SER A 21 26.71 -14.61 5.16
N PRO A 22 26.88 -14.60 6.50
CA PRO A 22 25.75 -14.57 7.42
C PRO A 22 24.93 -13.30 7.18
N ALA A 23 23.60 -13.42 7.28
CA ALA A 23 22.70 -12.28 7.17
C ALA A 23 22.99 -11.21 8.23
N TRP A 24 22.76 -9.95 7.88
CA TRP A 24 22.85 -8.84 8.82
C TRP A 24 21.72 -8.93 9.85
N ASP A 25 22.02 -9.02 11.14
CA ASP A 25 21.00 -8.96 12.18
C ASP A 25 20.76 -7.51 12.63
N GLU A 26 19.49 -7.10 12.64
CA GLU A 26 19.09 -5.74 12.99
C GLU A 26 19.28 -5.43 14.47
N MET A 27 19.11 -6.42 15.35
CA MET A 27 19.26 -6.21 16.79
C MET A 27 20.72 -6.40 17.24
N PHE A 28 21.43 -7.38 16.68
CA PHE A 28 22.74 -7.79 17.17
C PHE A 28 23.88 -7.51 16.18
N GLN A 29 24.99 -6.95 16.67
CA GLN A 29 26.24 -6.81 15.88
C GLN A 29 27.10 -8.09 15.94
N GLY A 30 26.82 -8.96 16.91
CA GLY A 30 27.50 -10.22 17.19
C GLY A 30 26.79 -10.92 18.35
N ALA A 31 27.22 -12.14 18.71
CA ALA A 31 26.55 -12.94 19.74
C ALA A 31 26.40 -12.16 21.06
N GLY A 32 25.16 -11.87 21.46
CA GLY A 32 24.79 -11.22 22.71
C GLY A 32 25.10 -9.72 22.83
N HIS A 33 25.49 -9.04 21.75
CA HIS A 33 25.81 -7.61 21.78
C HIS A 33 24.80 -6.81 20.96
N PRO A 34 23.76 -6.23 21.59
CA PRO A 34 22.77 -5.45 20.88
C PRO A 34 23.40 -4.16 20.30
N ARG A 35 22.96 -3.79 19.11
CA ARG A 35 23.31 -2.52 18.47
C ARG A 35 22.78 -1.35 19.29
N SER A 36 23.43 -0.18 19.13
CA SER A 36 23.11 1.06 19.86
C SER A 36 21.61 1.37 19.87
N MET A 37 20.99 1.32 18.69
CA MET A 37 19.58 1.64 18.44
C MET A 37 18.60 0.66 19.08
N TYR A 38 19.04 -0.56 19.41
CA TYR A 38 18.21 -1.62 19.97
C TYR A 38 18.42 -1.81 21.48
N ARG A 39 19.32 -1.07 22.13
CA ARG A 39 19.64 -1.29 23.56
C ARG A 39 18.43 -1.18 24.50
N GLU A 40 17.58 -0.17 24.29
CA GLU A 40 16.40 0.04 25.14
C GLU A 40 15.35 -1.06 24.92
N ILE A 41 15.12 -1.45 23.66
CA ILE A 41 14.24 -2.58 23.32
C ILE A 41 14.77 -3.88 23.90
N HIS A 42 16.07 -4.14 23.75
CA HIS A 42 16.71 -5.33 24.30
C HIS A 42 16.55 -5.41 25.81
N ALA A 43 16.82 -4.32 26.53
CA ALA A 43 16.64 -4.26 27.99
C ALA A 43 15.18 -4.49 28.40
N ALA A 44 14.22 -3.94 27.64
CA ALA A 44 12.80 -4.19 27.87
C ALA A 44 12.44 -5.66 27.63
N LEU A 45 12.93 -6.27 26.55
CA LEU A 45 12.67 -7.68 26.23
C LEU A 45 13.32 -8.64 27.23
N GLU A 46 14.54 -8.36 27.70
CA GLU A 46 15.24 -9.15 28.73
C GLU A 46 14.51 -9.13 30.08
N SER A 47 13.79 -8.04 30.38
CA SER A 47 13.01 -7.93 31.61
C SER A 47 11.70 -8.74 31.58
N MET A 48 11.29 -9.24 30.41
CA MET A 48 10.04 -9.98 30.22
C MET A 48 10.26 -11.49 30.16
N THR A 49 9.29 -12.24 30.66
CA THR A 49 9.27 -13.71 30.45
C THR A 49 8.67 -14.05 29.09
N GLN A 50 8.97 -15.26 28.57
CA GLN A 50 8.38 -15.75 27.32
C GLN A 50 6.84 -15.78 27.36
N ASP A 51 6.26 -16.14 28.50
CA ASP A 51 4.81 -16.18 28.68
C ASP A 51 4.19 -14.78 28.73
N GLU A 52 4.89 -13.80 29.31
CA GLU A 52 4.47 -12.40 29.28
C GLU A 52 4.46 -11.86 27.84
N LEU A 53 5.53 -12.11 27.08
CA LEU A 53 5.62 -11.66 25.68
C LEU A 53 4.56 -12.32 24.80
N ARG A 54 4.29 -13.62 24.98
CA ARG A 54 3.18 -14.32 24.32
C ARG A 54 1.83 -13.75 24.71
N GLY A 55 1.61 -13.47 26.00
CA GLY A 55 0.39 -12.85 26.50
C GLY A 55 0.14 -11.48 25.88
N ARG A 56 1.18 -10.64 25.79
CA ARG A 56 1.10 -9.35 25.07
C ARG A 56 0.80 -9.55 23.59
N THR A 57 1.44 -10.51 22.93
CA THR A 57 1.20 -10.82 21.51
C THR A 57 -0.24 -11.29 21.25
N ALA A 58 -0.80 -12.11 22.14
CA ALA A 58 -2.20 -12.51 22.07
C ALA A 58 -3.14 -11.30 22.23
N ALA A 59 -2.86 -10.40 23.18
CA ALA A 59 -3.62 -9.17 23.35
C ALA A 59 -3.52 -8.23 22.13
N LEU A 60 -2.35 -8.16 21.47
CA LEU A 60 -2.19 -7.44 20.20
C LEU A 60 -3.10 -8.04 19.12
N ALA A 61 -3.12 -9.36 18.97
CA ALA A 61 -3.96 -10.06 17.99
C ALA A 61 -5.47 -9.85 18.24
N ASP A 62 -5.90 -9.90 19.51
CA ASP A 62 -7.29 -9.61 19.90
C ASP A 62 -7.66 -8.15 19.60
N SER A 63 -6.74 -7.21 19.83
CA SER A 63 -6.93 -5.79 19.49
C SER A 63 -7.07 -5.59 17.97
N TYR A 64 -6.34 -6.33 17.15
CA TYR A 64 -6.46 -6.31 15.69
C TYR A 64 -7.84 -6.75 15.23
N LEU A 65 -8.32 -7.87 15.77
CA LEU A 65 -9.67 -8.37 15.51
C LEU A 65 -10.72 -7.33 15.90
N ALA A 66 -10.61 -6.74 17.10
CA ALA A 66 -11.54 -5.72 17.58
C ALA A 66 -11.54 -4.45 16.70
N GLN A 67 -10.40 -4.11 16.07
CA GLN A 67 -10.26 -2.99 15.16
C GLN A 67 -10.62 -3.34 13.70
N GLY A 68 -10.99 -4.60 13.43
CA GLY A 68 -11.30 -5.10 12.09
C GLY A 68 -10.09 -5.20 11.18
N VAL A 69 -8.86 -5.22 11.72
CA VAL A 69 -7.63 -5.36 10.94
C VAL A 69 -7.48 -6.83 10.51
N THR A 70 -8.09 -7.17 9.37
CA THR A 70 -8.05 -8.52 8.80
C THR A 70 -7.31 -8.54 7.46
N PHE A 71 -6.95 -9.74 7.02
CA PHE A 71 -6.49 -10.01 5.66
C PHE A 71 -7.14 -11.29 5.15
N ASP A 72 -7.31 -11.39 3.84
CA ASP A 72 -7.78 -12.62 3.20
C ASP A 72 -6.62 -13.62 3.10
N PHE A 73 -6.76 -14.76 3.76
CA PHE A 73 -5.90 -15.92 3.61
C PHE A 73 -6.72 -17.10 3.10
N ALA A 74 -6.56 -17.44 1.83
CA ALA A 74 -7.23 -18.57 1.18
C ALA A 74 -8.78 -18.52 1.25
N GLY A 75 -9.37 -17.33 1.24
CA GLY A 75 -10.82 -17.10 1.30
C GLY A 75 -11.36 -16.93 2.73
N GLU A 76 -10.51 -17.00 3.75
CA GLU A 76 -10.87 -16.72 5.14
C GLU A 76 -10.24 -15.42 5.63
N GLU A 77 -11.04 -14.53 6.21
CA GLU A 77 -10.51 -13.36 6.91
C GLU A 77 -9.82 -13.78 8.21
N ARG A 78 -8.53 -13.46 8.32
CA ARG A 78 -7.71 -13.72 9.51
C ARG A 78 -7.09 -12.43 10.04
N PRO A 79 -6.76 -12.36 11.36
CA PRO A 79 -5.99 -11.25 11.90
C PRO A 79 -4.60 -11.25 11.29
N PHE A 80 -4.16 -10.11 10.77
CA PHE A 80 -2.81 -10.00 10.21
C PHE A 80 -1.77 -10.21 11.31
N PRO A 81 -0.86 -11.23 11.21
CA PRO A 81 0.07 -11.52 12.29
C PRO A 81 0.99 -10.33 12.55
N LEU A 82 0.88 -9.71 13.74
CA LEU A 82 1.76 -8.66 14.22
C LEU A 82 2.75 -9.25 15.21
N ASP A 83 4.03 -9.05 14.95
CA ASP A 83 5.08 -9.37 15.91
C ASP A 83 5.39 -8.16 16.82
N ALA A 84 5.53 -8.44 18.12
CA ALA A 84 5.72 -7.42 19.16
C ALA A 84 7.12 -6.76 19.16
N VAL A 85 8.11 -7.30 18.44
CA VAL A 85 9.45 -6.72 18.33
C VAL A 85 9.51 -5.81 17.09
N PRO A 86 9.61 -4.48 17.25
CA PRO A 86 9.60 -3.57 16.12
C PRO A 86 10.93 -3.57 15.36
N ARG A 87 10.87 -3.13 14.10
CA ARG A 87 12.06 -2.73 13.33
C ARG A 87 12.44 -1.31 13.74
N VAL A 88 13.70 -1.06 14.10
CA VAL A 88 14.18 0.28 14.48
C VAL A 88 15.15 0.80 13.43
N ILE A 89 14.97 2.06 13.03
CA ILE A 89 15.82 2.77 12.08
C ILE A 89 16.19 4.13 12.70
N GLU A 90 17.48 4.44 12.76
CA GLU A 90 17.94 5.73 13.27
C GLU A 90 17.62 6.86 12.28
N GLN A 91 17.31 8.05 12.78
CA GLN A 91 16.94 9.20 11.95
C GLN A 91 17.99 9.55 10.89
N ALA A 92 19.28 9.48 11.22
CA ALA A 92 20.35 9.78 10.26
C ALA A 92 20.35 8.82 9.06
N GLU A 93 20.07 7.55 9.32
CA GLU A 93 19.91 6.54 8.29
C GLU A 93 18.62 6.76 7.49
N TRP A 94 17.52 7.04 8.19
CA TRP A 94 16.23 7.32 7.57
C TRP A 94 16.28 8.52 6.62
N LEU A 95 17.02 9.58 6.95
CA LEU A 95 17.18 10.75 6.07
C LEU A 95 17.84 10.39 4.72
N THR A 96 18.70 9.37 4.69
CA THR A 96 19.29 8.87 3.45
C THR A 96 18.26 8.09 2.64
N VAL A 97 17.48 7.23 3.30
CA VAL A 97 16.37 6.48 2.69
C VAL A 97 15.32 7.43 2.11
N GLU A 98 14.89 8.42 2.90
CA GLU A 98 13.93 9.45 2.49
C GLU A 98 14.41 10.19 1.24
N ARG A 99 15.65 10.71 1.25
CA ARG A 99 16.22 11.41 0.08
C ARG A 99 16.26 10.52 -1.15
N GLY A 100 16.66 9.26 -1.00
CA GLY A 100 16.72 8.31 -2.11
C GLY A 100 15.35 7.95 -2.67
N ILE A 101 14.33 7.77 -1.82
CA ILE A 101 12.95 7.57 -2.26
C ILE A 101 12.44 8.79 -3.03
N LYS A 102 12.64 10.02 -2.49
CA LYS A 102 12.25 11.25 -3.19
C LYS A 102 12.90 11.36 -4.57
N GLN A 103 14.22 11.11 -4.67
CA GLN A 103 14.95 11.11 -5.93
C GLN A 103 14.37 10.08 -6.91
N ARG A 104 14.15 8.85 -6.44
CA ARG A 104 13.64 7.75 -7.25
C ARG A 104 12.25 8.04 -7.81
N VAL A 105 11.34 8.53 -6.97
CA VAL A 105 9.98 8.91 -7.39
C VAL A 105 10.01 10.04 -8.42
N ARG A 106 10.89 11.06 -8.27
CA ARG A 106 11.06 12.11 -9.29
C ARG A 106 11.50 11.56 -10.65
N ALA A 107 12.42 10.59 -10.66
CA ALA A 107 12.86 9.96 -11.90
C ALA A 107 11.74 9.11 -12.53
N LEU A 108 10.95 8.39 -11.73
CA LEU A 108 9.79 7.63 -12.21
C LEU A 108 8.69 8.53 -12.76
N GLU A 109 8.40 9.67 -12.12
CA GLU A 109 7.47 10.69 -12.63
C GLU A 109 7.94 11.24 -13.98
N ALA A 110 9.21 11.63 -14.09
CA ALA A 110 9.79 12.12 -15.33
C ALA A 110 9.76 11.05 -16.44
N PHE A 111 10.05 9.79 -16.10
CA PHE A 111 9.96 8.66 -17.02
C PHE A 111 8.53 8.46 -17.53
N LEU A 112 7.53 8.42 -16.65
CA LEU A 112 6.13 8.24 -17.06
C LEU A 112 5.63 9.40 -17.92
N ALA A 113 5.97 10.63 -17.56
CA ALA A 113 5.62 11.82 -18.35
C ALA A 113 6.26 11.77 -19.75
N ASP A 114 7.50 11.27 -19.85
CA ASP A 114 8.18 11.15 -21.14
C ASP A 114 7.63 9.99 -21.99
N VAL A 115 7.37 8.82 -21.39
CA VAL A 115 6.82 7.64 -22.08
C VAL A 115 5.46 7.92 -22.70
N TYR A 116 4.59 8.64 -22.00
CA TYR A 116 3.28 9.06 -22.51
C TYR A 116 3.30 10.39 -23.28
N GLY A 117 4.45 11.05 -23.34
CA GLY A 117 4.69 12.32 -24.01
C GLY A 117 5.66 12.21 -25.17
N ALA A 118 6.81 12.88 -25.07
CA ALA A 118 7.76 13.07 -26.16
C ALA A 118 8.69 11.87 -26.42
N GLN A 119 8.79 10.92 -25.48
CA GLN A 119 9.63 9.72 -25.55
C GLN A 119 11.11 10.03 -25.82
N ARG A 120 11.65 11.08 -25.20
CA ARG A 120 13.05 11.50 -25.35
C ARG A 120 14.04 10.45 -24.85
N CYS A 121 13.77 9.76 -23.73
CA CYS A 121 14.65 8.70 -23.24
C CYS A 121 14.79 7.53 -24.22
N VAL A 122 13.77 7.30 -25.05
CA VAL A 122 13.83 6.32 -26.15
C VAL A 122 14.60 6.87 -27.33
N ALA A 123 14.33 8.12 -27.73
CA ALA A 123 15.04 8.78 -28.83
C ALA A 123 16.55 8.89 -28.56
N ASP A 124 16.92 9.17 -27.32
CA ASP A 124 18.30 9.28 -26.85
C ASP A 124 18.91 7.91 -26.49
N SER A 125 18.19 6.80 -26.74
CA SER A 125 18.64 5.42 -26.52
C SER A 125 19.03 5.08 -25.07
N VAL A 126 18.47 5.79 -24.09
CA VAL A 126 18.63 5.47 -22.65
C VAL A 126 17.88 4.19 -22.31
N ILE A 127 16.68 4.02 -22.89
CA ILE A 127 15.87 2.81 -22.75
C ILE A 127 15.35 2.36 -24.12
N PRO A 128 15.38 1.06 -24.45
CA PRO A 128 14.88 0.58 -25.74
C PRO A 128 13.36 0.76 -25.90
N ALA A 129 12.92 1.19 -27.09
CA ALA A 129 11.49 1.29 -27.42
C ALA A 129 10.74 -0.05 -27.27
N SER A 130 11.41 -1.16 -27.61
CA SER A 130 10.88 -2.52 -27.45
C SER A 130 10.55 -2.82 -25.99
N LEU A 131 11.36 -2.34 -25.04
CA LEU A 131 11.15 -2.55 -23.62
C LEU A 131 9.77 -2.05 -23.18
N ILE A 132 9.47 -0.79 -23.49
CA ILE A 132 8.19 -0.15 -23.18
C ILE A 132 7.04 -0.82 -23.94
N THR A 133 7.20 -0.99 -25.26
CA THR A 133 6.09 -1.42 -26.13
C THR A 133 5.69 -2.88 -26.01
N SER A 134 6.56 -3.74 -25.46
CA SER A 134 6.17 -5.13 -25.15
C SER A 134 5.62 -5.29 -23.74
N SER A 135 5.75 -4.29 -22.86
CA SER A 135 5.24 -4.40 -21.50
C SER A 135 3.72 -4.57 -21.54
N SER A 136 3.23 -5.60 -20.87
CA SER A 136 1.80 -5.88 -20.71
C SER A 136 1.08 -4.73 -19.97
N HIS A 137 1.83 -3.91 -19.24
CA HIS A 137 1.36 -2.79 -18.45
C HIS A 137 1.60 -1.42 -19.10
N PHE A 138 2.05 -1.39 -20.35
CA PHE A 138 2.04 -0.18 -21.17
C PHE A 138 0.66 0.01 -21.82
N HIS A 139 -0.21 0.75 -21.14
CA HIS A 139 -1.56 1.02 -21.63
C HIS A 139 -1.59 2.25 -22.55
N ARG A 140 -1.74 2.05 -23.86
CA ARG A 140 -1.89 3.14 -24.86
C ARG A 140 -3.10 4.04 -24.57
N GLN A 141 -4.11 3.48 -23.89
CA GLN A 141 -5.30 4.19 -23.44
C GLN A 141 -4.98 5.35 -22.47
N ALA A 142 -3.82 5.32 -21.81
CA ALA A 142 -3.36 6.39 -20.92
C ALA A 142 -2.77 7.61 -21.67
N ALA A 143 -2.48 7.48 -22.97
CA ALA A 143 -1.91 8.58 -23.76
C ALA A 143 -2.87 9.78 -23.83
N GLY A 144 -2.34 10.98 -23.56
CA GLY A 144 -3.11 12.23 -23.49
C GLY A 144 -3.96 12.39 -22.22
N ILE A 145 -3.76 11.53 -21.21
CA ILE A 145 -4.30 11.74 -19.86
C ILE A 145 -3.19 12.36 -19.02
N ASP A 146 -3.30 13.67 -18.83
CA ASP A 146 -2.35 14.48 -18.07
C ASP A 146 -3.03 15.02 -16.80
N PRO A 147 -2.57 14.61 -15.60
CA PRO A 147 -3.07 15.14 -14.33
C PRO A 147 -2.87 16.66 -14.23
N ALA A 148 -3.81 17.36 -13.60
CA ALA A 148 -3.82 18.83 -13.57
C ALA A 148 -2.57 19.46 -12.92
N ASN A 149 -2.01 18.80 -11.90
CA ASN A 149 -0.77 19.19 -11.23
C ASN A 149 0.48 18.46 -11.77
N GLY A 150 0.35 17.72 -12.88
CA GLY A 150 1.44 16.96 -13.50
C GLY A 150 1.87 15.70 -12.75
N VAL A 151 1.24 15.37 -11.61
CA VAL A 151 1.61 14.22 -10.78
C VAL A 151 0.93 12.95 -11.28
N ARG A 152 1.71 11.96 -11.71
CA ARG A 152 1.19 10.64 -12.11
C ARG A 152 1.23 9.64 -10.95
N ILE A 153 2.16 9.80 -10.01
CA ILE A 153 2.41 8.90 -8.88
C ILE A 153 2.09 9.65 -7.56
N GLN A 154 0.80 9.82 -7.26
CA GLN A 154 0.37 10.43 -6.00
C GLN A 154 0.81 9.61 -4.78
N VAL A 155 0.80 8.28 -4.90
CA VAL A 155 1.28 7.35 -3.87
C VAL A 155 2.27 6.36 -4.47
N SER A 156 3.41 6.17 -3.84
CA SER A 156 4.36 5.11 -4.20
C SER A 156 4.72 4.25 -2.99
N GLY A 157 4.80 2.94 -3.18
CA GLY A 157 5.43 2.02 -2.23
C GLY A 157 6.77 1.53 -2.77
N ILE A 158 7.88 1.81 -2.08
CA ILE A 158 9.22 1.41 -2.54
C ILE A 158 9.70 0.28 -1.66
N ASP A 159 9.88 -0.92 -2.20
CA ASP A 159 10.35 -2.06 -1.41
C ASP A 159 11.84 -2.00 -1.23
N LEU A 160 12.28 -1.99 0.03
CA LEU A 160 13.66 -1.91 0.45
C LEU A 160 14.05 -3.16 1.22
N ILE A 161 15.29 -3.57 1.01
CA ILE A 161 15.97 -4.57 1.84
C ILE A 161 17.25 -3.97 2.41
N ARG A 162 17.71 -4.54 3.51
CA ARG A 162 19.08 -4.34 3.99
C ARG A 162 19.86 -5.61 3.68
N ASP A 163 20.96 -5.48 2.96
CA ASP A 163 21.79 -6.61 2.53
C ASP A 163 22.73 -7.11 3.64
N GLU A 164 23.53 -8.13 3.36
CA GLU A 164 24.50 -8.71 4.29
C GLU A 164 25.59 -7.71 4.75
N ALA A 165 25.82 -6.63 4.00
CA ALA A 165 26.75 -5.56 4.36
C ALA A 165 26.08 -4.46 5.19
N GLY A 166 24.77 -4.54 5.44
CA GLY A 166 24.00 -3.53 6.14
C GLY A 166 23.58 -2.35 5.24
N ALA A 167 23.73 -2.45 3.93
CA ALA A 167 23.37 -1.39 2.99
C ALA A 167 21.92 -1.52 2.51
N TRP A 168 21.23 -0.39 2.33
CA TRP A 168 19.90 -0.36 1.75
C TRP A 168 19.94 -0.57 0.25
N ARG A 169 19.04 -1.42 -0.24
CA ARG A 169 18.82 -1.62 -1.68
C ARG A 169 17.33 -1.62 -1.99
N VAL A 170 16.97 -1.05 -3.15
CA VAL A 170 15.61 -1.15 -3.67
C VAL A 170 15.42 -2.52 -4.29
N LEU A 171 14.35 -3.21 -3.91
CA LEU A 171 13.95 -4.50 -4.46
C LEU A 171 12.90 -4.35 -5.57
N GLU A 172 11.91 -3.47 -5.36
CA GLU A 172 10.76 -3.31 -6.25
C GLU A 172 10.12 -1.92 -6.06
N ASP A 173 9.57 -1.37 -7.13
CA ASP A 173 8.78 -0.14 -7.11
C ASP A 173 7.30 -0.52 -7.22
N ASN A 174 6.41 0.18 -6.52
CA ASN A 174 4.96 -0.04 -6.60
C ASN A 174 4.30 1.31 -6.84
N VAL A 175 3.96 1.60 -8.10
CA VAL A 175 3.43 2.92 -8.52
C VAL A 175 2.06 2.83 -9.21
N ARG A 176 1.44 1.65 -9.22
CA ARG A 176 0.03 1.44 -9.59
C ARG A 176 -0.88 1.75 -8.40
N VAL A 177 -1.25 0.72 -7.64
CA VAL A 177 -2.17 0.78 -6.50
C VAL A 177 -1.45 0.20 -5.26
N PRO A 178 -0.41 0.88 -4.74
CA PRO A 178 0.35 0.35 -3.61
C PRO A 178 -0.55 0.18 -2.39
N SER A 179 -0.41 -0.95 -1.71
CA SER A 179 -1.13 -1.29 -0.48
C SER A 179 -0.18 -1.58 0.67
N GLY A 180 -0.70 -1.47 1.89
CA GLY A 180 -0.06 -1.85 3.14
C GLY A 180 0.03 -0.73 4.18
N VAL A 181 -0.37 0.49 3.85
CA VAL A 181 -0.27 1.65 4.75
C VAL A 181 -1.27 1.59 5.91
N SER A 182 -2.42 0.94 5.73
CA SER A 182 -3.36 0.70 6.84
C SER A 182 -2.71 -0.13 7.94
N TYR A 183 -1.91 -1.13 7.57
CA TYR A 183 -1.15 -1.92 8.52
C TYR A 183 -0.10 -1.04 9.21
N VAL A 184 0.58 -0.12 8.53
CA VAL A 184 1.54 0.79 9.18
C VAL A 184 0.87 1.61 10.29
N ILE A 185 -0.28 2.22 9.99
CA ILE A 185 -1.03 3.04 10.95
C ILE A 185 -1.58 2.18 12.09
N SER A 186 -2.11 1.00 11.78
CA SER A 186 -2.70 0.08 12.77
C SER A 186 -1.63 -0.52 13.68
N ASN A 187 -0.52 -1.01 13.10
CA ASN A 187 0.66 -1.51 13.80
C ASN A 187 1.15 -0.45 14.80
N ARG A 188 1.31 0.81 14.35
CA ARG A 188 1.73 1.89 15.23
C ARG A 188 0.79 2.09 16.41
N ARG A 189 -0.50 2.21 16.13
CA ARG A 189 -1.52 2.49 17.15
C ARG A 189 -1.54 1.40 18.22
N VAL A 190 -1.48 0.14 17.80
CA VAL A 190 -1.54 -1.00 18.70
C VAL A 190 -0.23 -1.11 19.51
N MET A 191 0.93 -0.93 18.87
CA MET A 191 2.22 -0.91 19.57
C MET A 191 2.31 0.20 20.62
N ALA A 192 1.79 1.39 20.34
CA ALA A 192 1.81 2.51 21.28
C ALA A 192 0.90 2.33 22.49
N GLN A 193 -0.16 1.53 22.35
CA GLN A 193 -1.01 1.12 23.47
C GLN A 193 -0.33 0.04 24.34
N THR A 194 0.49 -0.82 23.74
CA THR A 194 1.12 -1.96 24.43
C THR A 194 2.47 -1.63 25.07
N LEU A 195 3.25 -0.71 24.51
CA LEU A 195 4.58 -0.32 24.97
C LEU A 195 4.78 1.22 25.06
N PRO A 196 3.88 1.96 25.74
CA PRO A 196 3.88 3.43 25.71
C PRO A 196 5.19 4.05 26.21
N GLU A 197 5.87 3.43 27.18
CA GLU A 197 7.14 3.90 27.75
C GLU A 197 8.29 3.92 26.72
N LEU A 198 8.31 2.96 25.80
CA LEU A 198 9.33 2.88 24.75
C LEU A 198 9.13 3.96 23.68
N PHE A 199 7.88 4.34 23.40
CA PHE A 199 7.59 5.40 22.45
C PHE A 199 8.14 6.75 22.89
N VAL A 200 8.04 7.06 24.18
CA VAL A 200 8.54 8.32 24.74
C VAL A 200 10.05 8.33 24.84
N SER A 201 10.63 7.27 25.41
CA SER A 201 12.08 7.16 25.62
C SER A 201 12.86 7.17 24.30
N MET A 202 12.42 6.38 23.31
CA MET A 202 13.07 6.28 22.01
C MET A 202 12.67 7.39 21.03
N ARG A 203 11.68 8.22 21.38
CA ARG A 203 11.17 9.33 20.54
C ARG A 203 10.78 8.87 19.14
N VAL A 204 9.88 7.89 19.08
CA VAL A 204 9.41 7.31 17.81
C VAL A 204 8.59 8.35 17.03
N ARG A 205 8.92 8.56 15.75
CA ARG A 205 8.20 9.53 14.90
C ARG A 205 6.79 9.07 14.56
N PRO A 206 5.78 9.95 14.52
CA PRO A 206 4.40 9.57 14.24
C PRO A 206 4.17 9.21 12.77
N VAL A 207 3.21 8.31 12.52
CA VAL A 207 2.77 7.91 11.17
C VAL A 207 1.29 8.23 10.89
N GLY A 208 0.56 8.73 11.91
CA GLY A 208 -0.88 8.95 11.84
C GLY A 208 -1.33 10.07 10.90
N ASP A 209 -0.43 10.96 10.46
CA ASP A 209 -0.72 12.09 9.56
C ASP A 209 -0.86 11.67 8.08
N TYR A 210 -0.56 10.41 7.75
CA TYR A 210 -0.61 9.91 6.37
C TYR A 210 -1.94 10.20 5.65
N PRO A 211 -3.13 9.93 6.22
CA PRO A 211 -4.40 10.19 5.54
C PRO A 211 -4.61 11.68 5.22
N ASN A 212 -4.19 12.58 6.11
CA ASN A 212 -4.28 14.02 5.87
C ASN A 212 -3.35 14.47 4.74
N ARG A 213 -2.10 13.96 4.74
CA ARG A 213 -1.12 14.21 3.67
C ARG A 213 -1.63 13.71 2.33
N LEU A 214 -2.20 12.51 2.31
CA LEU A 214 -2.80 11.93 1.11
C LEU A 214 -3.99 12.76 0.62
N LEU A 215 -4.94 13.09 1.49
CA LEU A 215 -6.09 13.94 1.12
C LEU A 215 -5.64 15.30 0.58
N HIS A 216 -4.65 15.92 1.20
CA HIS A 216 -4.08 17.18 0.73
C HIS A 216 -3.51 17.05 -0.69
N ALA A 217 -2.69 16.02 -0.94
CA ALA A 217 -2.14 15.74 -2.27
C ALA A 217 -3.23 15.46 -3.31
N LEU A 218 -4.26 14.70 -2.94
CA LEU A 218 -5.41 14.42 -3.81
C LEU A 218 -6.16 15.70 -4.16
N ARG A 219 -6.49 16.55 -3.19
CA ARG A 219 -7.17 17.84 -3.43
C ARG A 219 -6.34 18.77 -4.33
N LYS A 220 -5.02 18.79 -4.15
CA LYS A 220 -4.10 19.57 -5.00
C LYS A 220 -4.01 19.06 -6.43
N SER A 221 -4.35 17.80 -6.66
CA SER A 221 -4.43 17.21 -8.00
C SER A 221 -5.75 17.49 -8.73
N ALA A 222 -6.68 18.25 -8.13
CA ALA A 222 -7.97 18.55 -8.73
C ALA A 222 -7.84 19.34 -10.06
N PRO A 223 -8.78 19.14 -11.00
CA PRO A 223 -8.90 19.94 -12.22
C PRO A 223 -8.85 21.46 -11.99
N THR A 224 -8.29 22.18 -12.96
CA THR A 224 -8.19 23.65 -12.90
C THR A 224 -9.57 24.31 -12.72
N GLY A 225 -9.65 25.28 -11.81
CA GLY A 225 -10.89 26.04 -11.54
C GLY A 225 -11.83 25.40 -10.53
N VAL A 226 -11.42 24.33 -9.85
CA VAL A 226 -12.16 23.71 -8.73
C VAL A 226 -11.58 24.20 -7.40
N GLU A 227 -12.34 24.99 -6.64
CA GLU A 227 -11.89 25.51 -5.33
C GLU A 227 -12.09 24.50 -4.20
N ASP A 228 -13.20 23.77 -4.20
CA ASP A 228 -13.52 22.75 -3.20
C ASP A 228 -13.76 21.39 -3.88
N PRO A 229 -12.70 20.62 -4.15
CA PRO A 229 -12.81 19.40 -4.93
C PRO A 229 -13.45 18.26 -4.14
N THR A 230 -14.42 17.59 -4.77
CA THR A 230 -14.95 16.33 -4.24
C THR A 230 -13.98 15.19 -4.56
N VAL A 231 -13.40 14.62 -3.50
CA VAL A 231 -12.51 13.45 -3.56
C VAL A 231 -13.31 12.20 -3.16
N VAL A 232 -13.13 11.10 -3.89
CA VAL A 232 -13.71 9.79 -3.54
C VAL A 232 -12.66 8.68 -3.60
N VAL A 233 -12.86 7.60 -2.84
CA VAL A 233 -12.07 6.36 -2.95
C VAL A 233 -12.84 5.34 -3.75
N LEU A 234 -12.37 4.99 -4.95
CA LEU A 234 -12.99 3.95 -5.79
C LEU A 234 -12.46 2.58 -5.38
N THR A 235 -13.34 1.70 -4.90
CA THR A 235 -13.01 0.34 -4.46
C THR A 235 -13.64 -0.73 -5.37
N PRO A 236 -12.97 -1.89 -5.56
CA PRO A 236 -13.56 -3.05 -6.22
C PRO A 236 -14.61 -3.78 -5.37
N GLY A 237 -14.80 -3.37 -4.11
CA GLY A 237 -15.78 -3.95 -3.18
C GLY A 237 -15.19 -4.97 -2.20
N VAL A 238 -16.07 -5.58 -1.41
CA VAL A 238 -15.75 -6.40 -0.23
C VAL A 238 -14.92 -7.67 -0.52
N PHE A 239 -14.98 -8.19 -1.74
CA PHE A 239 -14.27 -9.42 -2.13
C PHE A 239 -12.80 -9.18 -2.50
N ASN A 240 -12.29 -7.96 -2.28
CA ASN A 240 -10.88 -7.65 -2.46
C ASN A 240 -10.14 -7.73 -1.12
N SER A 241 -8.99 -8.40 -1.11
CA SER A 241 -8.17 -8.61 0.09
C SER A 241 -7.69 -7.33 0.77
N ALA A 242 -7.63 -6.20 0.04
CA ALA A 242 -7.26 -4.89 0.56
C ALA A 242 -8.48 -4.00 0.91
N TYR A 243 -9.71 -4.52 0.87
CA TYR A 243 -10.92 -3.73 1.14
C TYR A 243 -10.90 -3.04 2.51
N TYR A 244 -10.35 -3.70 3.53
CA TYR A 244 -10.11 -3.08 4.84
C TYR A 244 -9.31 -1.77 4.73
N GLU A 245 -8.22 -1.77 3.96
CA GLU A 245 -7.41 -0.56 3.76
C GLU A 245 -8.21 0.54 3.05
N HIS A 246 -9.04 0.19 2.08
CA HIS A 246 -9.84 1.16 1.32
C HIS A 246 -10.83 1.86 2.26
N THR A 247 -11.54 1.08 3.09
CA THR A 247 -12.51 1.61 4.07
C THR A 247 -11.84 2.46 5.13
N LEU A 248 -10.70 2.01 5.66
CA LEU A 248 -9.95 2.75 6.68
C LEU A 248 -9.46 4.09 6.14
N LEU A 249 -8.85 4.11 4.96
CA LEU A 249 -8.33 5.34 4.36
C LEU A 249 -9.46 6.31 4.00
N ALA A 250 -10.57 5.83 3.41
CA ALA A 250 -11.72 6.68 3.12
C ALA A 250 -12.28 7.32 4.40
N ARG A 251 -12.43 6.53 5.46
CA ARG A 251 -12.90 7.01 6.77
C ARG A 251 -11.95 8.02 7.40
N LEU A 252 -10.64 7.76 7.41
CA LEU A 252 -9.65 8.65 8.03
C LEU A 252 -9.46 9.94 7.24
N MET A 253 -9.61 9.91 5.91
CA MET A 253 -9.64 11.10 5.06
C MET A 253 -10.98 11.85 5.15
N GLY A 254 -12.04 11.20 5.64
CA GLY A 254 -13.39 11.79 5.65
C GLY A 254 -13.98 11.97 4.26
N VAL A 255 -13.74 11.01 3.36
CA VAL A 255 -14.24 11.01 1.98
C VAL A 255 -15.11 9.78 1.70
N GLU A 256 -15.94 9.85 0.66
CA GLU A 256 -16.82 8.75 0.29
C GLU A 256 -16.04 7.56 -0.28
N LEU A 257 -16.42 6.36 0.16
CA LEU A 257 -16.00 5.09 -0.42
C LEU A 257 -17.05 4.65 -1.44
N VAL A 258 -16.67 4.55 -2.72
CA VAL A 258 -17.59 4.29 -3.82
C VAL A 258 -17.17 3.06 -4.62
N GLU A 259 -18.14 2.34 -5.17
CA GLU A 259 -17.91 1.33 -6.20
C GLU A 259 -18.22 1.89 -7.59
N GLY A 260 -17.82 1.19 -8.66
CA GLY A 260 -18.04 1.63 -10.04
C GLY A 260 -19.50 1.95 -10.38
N ARG A 261 -20.45 1.22 -9.78
CA ARG A 261 -21.91 1.41 -9.94
C ARG A 261 -22.44 2.72 -9.34
N ASP A 262 -21.74 3.27 -8.36
CA ASP A 262 -22.13 4.53 -7.70
C ASP A 262 -21.72 5.74 -8.53
N LEU A 263 -20.84 5.53 -9.52
CA LEU A 263 -20.34 6.54 -10.43
C LEU A 263 -20.97 6.41 -11.82
N TYR A 264 -21.16 7.55 -12.50
CA TYR A 264 -21.49 7.57 -13.92
C TYR A 264 -20.90 8.79 -14.62
N CYS A 265 -20.59 8.65 -15.91
CA CYS A 265 -20.04 9.74 -16.70
C CYS A 265 -21.13 10.40 -17.55
N SER A 266 -21.18 11.74 -17.55
CA SER A 266 -22.09 12.52 -18.39
C SER A 266 -21.50 13.90 -18.70
N GLY A 267 -21.62 14.33 -19.96
CA GLY A 267 -21.06 15.61 -20.41
C GLY A 267 -19.54 15.70 -20.26
N GLY A 268 -18.85 14.56 -20.36
CA GLY A 268 -17.40 14.47 -20.16
C GLY A 268 -16.93 14.64 -18.72
N ARG A 269 -17.83 14.58 -17.72
CA ARG A 269 -17.55 14.68 -16.28
C ARG A 269 -18.01 13.43 -15.54
N VAL A 270 -17.46 13.18 -14.35
CA VAL A 270 -17.87 12.07 -13.46
C VAL A 270 -18.81 12.58 -12.37
N TRP A 271 -19.86 11.80 -12.11
CA TRP A 271 -20.89 12.09 -11.12
C TRP A 271 -21.07 10.89 -10.19
N MET A 272 -21.22 11.16 -8.90
CA MET A 272 -21.61 10.21 -7.87
C MET A 272 -23.12 10.29 -7.65
N ARG A 273 -23.78 9.12 -7.57
CA ARG A 273 -25.21 9.01 -7.29
C ARG A 273 -25.45 9.27 -5.80
N THR A 274 -26.28 10.26 -5.47
CA THR A 274 -26.72 10.51 -4.08
C THR A 274 -28.24 10.65 -4.03
N THR A 275 -28.81 10.55 -2.84
CA THR A 275 -30.26 10.75 -2.63
C THR A 275 -30.70 12.21 -2.84
N ALA A 276 -29.79 13.18 -2.65
CA ALA A 276 -30.05 14.60 -2.88
C ALA A 276 -29.87 15.02 -4.36
N GLY A 277 -29.42 14.11 -5.21
CA GLY A 277 -29.10 14.37 -6.62
C GLY A 277 -27.64 14.03 -6.95
N PRO A 278 -27.24 14.16 -8.22
CA PRO A 278 -25.89 13.81 -8.61
C PRO A 278 -24.87 14.84 -8.10
N GLN A 279 -23.84 14.36 -7.41
CA GLN A 279 -22.71 15.17 -6.95
C GLN A 279 -21.54 14.99 -7.92
N ARG A 280 -20.92 16.09 -8.35
CA ARG A 280 -19.74 16.02 -9.22
C ARG A 280 -18.56 15.45 -8.44
N VAL A 281 -17.78 14.57 -9.08
CA VAL A 281 -16.52 14.05 -8.55
C VAL A 281 -15.37 14.67 -9.34
N ASP A 282 -14.38 15.22 -8.62
CA ASP A 282 -13.24 15.93 -9.21
C ASP A 282 -11.95 15.12 -9.11
N VAL A 283 -11.81 14.29 -8.07
CA VAL A 283 -10.64 13.43 -7.86
C VAL A 283 -11.07 12.05 -7.40
N ILE A 284 -10.54 11.02 -8.05
CA ILE A 284 -10.78 9.61 -7.72
C ILE A 284 -9.46 9.01 -7.25
N TYR A 285 -9.35 8.72 -5.95
CA TYR A 285 -8.31 7.83 -5.45
C TYR A 285 -8.71 6.39 -5.76
N ARG A 286 -8.14 5.82 -6.83
CA ARG A 286 -8.52 4.51 -7.30
C ARG A 286 -7.79 3.40 -6.55
N ARG A 287 -8.55 2.38 -6.18
CA ARG A 287 -8.06 1.11 -5.65
C ARG A 287 -8.38 -0.07 -6.56
N VAL A 288 -8.54 0.24 -7.85
CA VAL A 288 -8.90 -0.68 -8.94
C VAL A 288 -7.82 -0.60 -10.02
N ASP A 289 -7.41 -1.75 -10.54
CA ASP A 289 -6.41 -1.86 -11.62
C ASP A 289 -6.92 -1.24 -12.93
N ASP A 290 -5.99 -0.81 -13.78
CA ASP A 290 -6.27 -0.02 -14.99
C ASP A 290 -7.30 -0.69 -15.89
N GLU A 291 -7.14 -1.99 -16.14
CA GLU A 291 -7.94 -2.76 -17.06
C GLU A 291 -9.41 -2.87 -16.65
N PHE A 292 -9.73 -2.57 -15.39
CA PHE A 292 -11.07 -2.66 -14.83
C PHE A 292 -11.75 -1.29 -14.68
N LEU A 293 -11.06 -0.17 -14.90
CA LEU A 293 -11.56 1.19 -14.63
C LEU A 293 -12.64 1.69 -15.60
N ASP A 294 -12.54 1.33 -16.88
CA ASP A 294 -13.48 1.79 -17.91
C ASP A 294 -13.75 0.68 -18.95
N PRO A 295 -14.95 0.07 -18.92
CA PRO A 295 -15.30 -1.01 -19.85
C PRO A 295 -15.39 -0.55 -21.32
N LEU A 296 -15.41 0.75 -21.61
CA LEU A 296 -15.37 1.27 -22.98
C LEU A 296 -13.95 1.33 -23.57
N GLN A 297 -12.91 1.26 -22.73
CA GLN A 297 -11.51 1.42 -23.14
C GLN A 297 -10.66 0.17 -22.87
N PHE A 298 -11.04 -0.62 -21.88
CA PHE A 298 -10.34 -1.83 -21.45
C PHE A 298 -11.24 -3.07 -21.50
N ARG A 299 -11.49 -3.71 -20.36
CA ARG A 299 -12.29 -4.92 -20.25
C ARG A 299 -13.78 -4.61 -20.31
N ALA A 300 -14.41 -4.98 -21.42
CA ALA A 300 -15.85 -4.80 -21.63
C ALA A 300 -16.72 -5.59 -20.63
N ASP A 301 -16.17 -6.62 -19.99
CA ASP A 301 -16.83 -7.41 -18.94
C ASP A 301 -16.62 -6.84 -17.53
N SER A 302 -15.84 -5.76 -17.37
CA SER A 302 -15.61 -5.15 -16.06
C SER A 302 -16.87 -4.46 -15.53
N VAL A 303 -17.15 -4.72 -14.25
CA VAL A 303 -18.19 -4.05 -13.45
C VAL A 303 -17.61 -3.21 -12.32
N LEU A 304 -16.27 -3.14 -12.20
CA LEU A 304 -15.58 -2.48 -11.09
C LEU A 304 -15.38 -0.98 -11.34
N GLY A 305 -15.34 -0.58 -12.60
CA GLY A 305 -15.18 0.78 -13.06
C GLY A 305 -16.49 1.42 -13.53
N SER A 306 -16.39 2.60 -14.16
CA SER A 306 -17.54 3.32 -14.71
C SER A 306 -17.31 3.66 -16.18
N PRO A 307 -18.26 3.38 -17.09
CA PRO A 307 -18.13 3.69 -18.52
C PRO A 307 -17.82 5.17 -18.78
N GLY A 308 -16.77 5.46 -19.54
CA GLY A 308 -16.39 6.81 -19.95
C GLY A 308 -15.46 7.55 -18.99
N LEU A 309 -15.02 6.90 -17.92
CA LEU A 309 -14.12 7.47 -16.91
C LEU A 309 -12.78 7.90 -17.50
N LEU A 310 -12.21 7.12 -18.43
CA LEU A 310 -10.96 7.49 -19.11
C LEU A 310 -11.15 8.71 -20.03
N MET A 311 -12.32 8.85 -20.65
CA MET A 311 -12.62 10.03 -21.47
C MET A 311 -12.73 11.29 -20.61
N ALA A 312 -13.40 11.20 -19.45
CA ALA A 312 -13.51 12.31 -18.52
C ALA A 312 -12.14 12.78 -18.00
N ALA A 313 -11.25 11.83 -17.69
CA ALA A 313 -9.87 12.11 -17.29
C ALA A 313 -9.06 12.74 -18.44
N ARG A 314 -9.22 12.25 -19.67
CA ARG A 314 -8.58 12.82 -20.87
C ARG A 314 -9.04 14.25 -21.18
N LEU A 315 -10.29 14.58 -20.85
CA LEU A 315 -10.80 15.96 -20.94
C LEU A 315 -10.33 16.85 -19.79
N GLY A 316 -9.57 16.32 -18.83
CA GLY A 316 -9.08 17.04 -17.67
C GLY A 316 -10.19 17.47 -16.70
N THR A 317 -11.34 16.79 -16.68
CA THR A 317 -12.47 17.16 -15.81
C THR A 317 -12.53 16.39 -14.50
N VAL A 318 -11.73 15.32 -14.39
CA VAL A 318 -11.53 14.48 -13.21
C VAL A 318 -10.07 14.03 -13.20
N THR A 319 -9.46 13.95 -12.02
CA THR A 319 -8.14 13.34 -11.83
C THR A 319 -8.29 11.93 -11.26
N ILE A 320 -7.55 10.97 -11.83
CA ILE A 320 -7.47 9.60 -11.32
C ILE A 320 -6.10 9.43 -10.67
N ALA A 321 -6.09 9.10 -9.37
CA ALA A 321 -4.89 8.97 -8.57
C ALA A 321 -4.76 7.52 -8.04
N ASN A 322 -3.66 6.81 -8.26
CA ASN A 322 -2.58 7.14 -9.20
C ASN A 322 -3.07 7.17 -10.66
N ALA A 323 -2.32 7.84 -11.53
CA ALA A 323 -2.67 7.92 -12.94
C ALA A 323 -2.76 6.53 -13.61
N VAL A 324 -3.56 6.45 -14.66
CA VAL A 324 -3.66 5.27 -15.52
C VAL A 324 -2.36 5.12 -16.31
N GLY A 325 -1.89 3.89 -16.51
CA GLY A 325 -0.69 3.59 -17.29
C GLY A 325 0.62 3.57 -16.48
N ASN A 326 0.57 3.76 -15.16
CA ASN A 326 1.78 3.73 -14.34
C ASN A 326 2.49 2.37 -14.31
N GLY A 327 1.81 1.29 -14.70
CA GLY A 327 2.36 -0.05 -14.60
C GLY A 327 3.56 -0.33 -15.50
N VAL A 328 3.82 0.52 -16.50
CA VAL A 328 5.08 0.46 -17.27
C VAL A 328 6.30 0.86 -16.43
N ALA A 329 6.13 1.68 -15.39
CA ALA A 329 7.24 2.19 -14.58
C ALA A 329 7.66 1.28 -13.42
N ASP A 330 6.77 0.42 -12.93
CA ASP A 330 7.11 -0.66 -11.98
C ASP A 330 7.35 -2.02 -12.66
N ASP A 331 7.52 -2.03 -13.99
CA ASP A 331 7.96 -3.20 -14.73
C ASP A 331 9.37 -3.63 -14.29
N LYS A 332 9.57 -4.93 -14.05
CA LYS A 332 10.84 -5.47 -13.54
C LYS A 332 12.02 -5.23 -14.47
N LEU A 333 11.79 -5.09 -15.78
CA LEU A 333 12.85 -4.71 -16.71
C LEU A 333 13.15 -3.21 -16.58
N VAL A 334 12.14 -2.34 -16.51
CA VAL A 334 12.34 -0.89 -16.31
C VAL A 334 13.12 -0.60 -15.04
N TYR A 335 12.83 -1.35 -13.96
CA TYR A 335 13.59 -1.29 -12.71
C TYR A 335 15.11 -1.33 -12.95
N THR A 336 15.61 -2.17 -13.86
CA THR A 336 17.05 -2.29 -14.15
C THR A 336 17.66 -1.06 -14.82
N TYR A 337 16.86 -0.25 -15.51
CA TYR A 337 17.30 0.98 -16.18
C TYR A 337 17.19 2.21 -15.26
N LEU A 338 16.59 2.08 -14.07
CA LEU A 338 16.30 3.25 -13.24
C LEU A 338 17.54 4.05 -12.81
N PRO A 339 18.71 3.46 -12.50
CA PRO A 339 19.92 4.23 -12.26
C PRO A 339 20.31 5.13 -13.44
N ASP A 340 20.13 4.66 -14.68
CA ASP A 340 20.41 5.43 -15.89
C ASP A 340 19.33 6.49 -16.14
N LEU A 341 18.07 6.20 -15.82
CA LEU A 341 16.98 7.17 -15.87
C LEU A 341 17.16 8.28 -14.83
N ILE A 342 17.63 7.97 -13.62
CA ILE A 342 17.97 8.97 -12.59
C ILE A 342 19.07 9.91 -13.12
N ARG A 343 20.14 9.37 -13.71
CA ARG A 343 21.19 10.19 -14.33
C ARG A 343 20.65 11.04 -15.47
N TYR A 344 19.82 10.46 -16.33
CA TYR A 344 19.29 11.14 -17.51
C TYR A 344 18.34 12.30 -17.15
N TYR A 345 17.39 12.06 -16.24
CA TYR A 345 16.38 13.06 -15.89
C TYR A 345 16.83 14.05 -14.83
N LEU A 346 17.64 13.61 -13.86
CA LEU A 346 18.01 14.41 -12.69
C LEU A 346 19.47 14.88 -12.72
N GLY A 347 20.33 14.27 -13.55
CA GLY A 347 21.76 14.58 -13.55
C GLY A 347 22.49 14.11 -12.27
N GLU A 348 21.91 13.15 -11.55
CA GLU A 348 22.38 12.66 -10.25
C GLU A 348 22.73 11.16 -10.33
N ASP A 349 23.57 10.68 -9.42
CA ASP A 349 23.71 9.24 -9.17
C ASP A 349 22.65 8.75 -8.17
N ALA A 350 22.24 7.49 -8.32
CA ALA A 350 21.25 6.87 -7.45
C ALA A 350 21.74 6.81 -5.99
N ILE A 351 20.97 7.43 -5.08
CA ILE A 351 21.25 7.41 -3.63
C ILE A 351 20.99 6.02 -3.04
N LEU A 352 19.89 5.40 -3.46
CA LEU A 352 19.54 4.03 -3.10
C LEU A 352 19.82 3.12 -4.30
N PRO A 353 20.83 2.23 -4.23
CA PRO A 353 21.14 1.32 -5.32
C PRO A 353 20.05 0.26 -5.46
N ASN A 354 19.94 -0.28 -6.68
CA ASN A 354 19.17 -1.49 -6.93
C ASN A 354 19.93 -2.73 -6.41
N VAL A 355 19.21 -3.85 -6.33
CA VAL A 355 19.84 -5.17 -6.35
C VAL A 355 20.43 -5.39 -7.74
N ASP A 356 21.67 -5.88 -7.78
CA ASP A 356 22.36 -6.17 -9.03
C ASP A 356 21.53 -7.15 -9.86
N THR A 357 21.18 -6.76 -11.09
CA THR A 357 20.20 -7.51 -11.90
C THR A 357 20.74 -7.68 -13.31
N TRP A 358 20.87 -8.93 -13.74
CA TRP A 358 21.19 -9.28 -15.12
C TRP A 358 19.95 -9.24 -15.99
N ARG A 359 20.07 -8.54 -17.12
CA ARG A 359 19.05 -8.51 -18.18
C ARG A 359 19.36 -9.63 -19.16
N LEU A 360 18.52 -10.65 -19.21
CA LEU A 360 18.78 -11.84 -20.02
C LEU A 360 18.59 -11.60 -21.53
N GLU A 361 18.07 -10.43 -21.93
CA GLU A 361 18.08 -9.97 -23.33
C GLU A 361 19.49 -9.60 -23.83
N ASP A 362 20.44 -9.30 -22.93
CA ASP A 362 21.84 -9.12 -23.29
C ASP A 362 22.51 -10.51 -23.41
N PRO A 363 23.03 -10.89 -24.60
CA PRO A 363 23.65 -12.20 -24.80
C PRO A 363 24.79 -12.50 -23.80
N GLY A 364 25.57 -11.49 -23.40
CA GLY A 364 26.67 -11.68 -22.46
C GLY A 364 26.16 -11.98 -21.05
N ALA A 365 25.11 -11.29 -20.62
CA ALA A 365 24.45 -11.54 -19.35
C ALA A 365 23.73 -12.91 -19.33
N LEU A 366 23.11 -13.30 -20.44
CA LEU A 366 22.51 -14.64 -20.58
C LEU A 366 23.55 -15.74 -20.45
N GLU A 367 24.70 -15.61 -21.13
CA GLU A 367 25.81 -16.56 -21.01
C GLU A 367 26.29 -16.69 -19.57
N GLU A 368 26.57 -15.56 -18.90
CA GLU A 368 27.00 -15.55 -17.49
C GLU A 368 25.98 -16.22 -16.55
N VAL A 369 24.70 -15.91 -16.72
CA VAL A 369 23.64 -16.48 -15.89
C VAL A 369 23.49 -17.99 -16.14
N LEU A 370 23.57 -18.43 -17.40
CA LEU A 370 23.49 -19.85 -17.74
C LEU A 370 24.65 -20.67 -17.16
N ASP A 371 25.84 -20.06 -17.00
CA ASP A 371 27.00 -20.72 -16.40
C ASP A 371 26.92 -20.84 -14.87
N ARG A 372 26.11 -19.99 -14.22
CA ARG A 372 26.00 -19.89 -12.76
C ARG A 372 24.56 -20.02 -12.26
N LEU A 373 23.72 -20.74 -13.00
CA LEU A 373 22.27 -20.85 -12.73
C LEU A 373 21.97 -21.37 -11.32
N ASP A 374 22.84 -22.22 -10.77
CA ASP A 374 22.76 -22.80 -9.43
C ASP A 374 23.18 -21.84 -8.30
N GLU A 375 23.70 -20.65 -8.62
CA GLU A 375 24.10 -19.62 -7.66
C GLU A 375 23.12 -18.43 -7.60
N LEU A 376 22.20 -18.32 -8.55
CA LEU A 376 21.39 -17.13 -8.80
C LEU A 376 19.90 -17.34 -8.48
N VAL A 377 19.18 -16.23 -8.36
CA VAL A 377 17.72 -16.20 -8.31
C VAL A 377 17.19 -15.71 -9.64
N VAL A 378 16.34 -16.50 -10.29
CA VAL A 378 15.79 -16.20 -11.61
C VAL A 378 14.29 -15.96 -11.49
N LYS A 379 13.82 -14.84 -12.07
CA LYS A 379 12.44 -14.33 -11.94
C LYS A 379 11.85 -14.03 -13.31
N PRO A 380 10.57 -14.37 -13.56
CA PRO A 380 9.87 -13.89 -14.74
C PRO A 380 9.55 -12.40 -14.61
N VAL A 381 9.58 -11.68 -15.72
CA VAL A 381 9.29 -10.24 -15.79
C VAL A 381 7.83 -9.96 -15.47
N ASP A 382 6.89 -10.61 -16.16
CA ASP A 382 5.44 -10.43 -15.98
C ASP A 382 4.85 -11.12 -14.73
N GLY A 383 5.67 -11.82 -13.92
CA GLY A 383 5.17 -12.59 -12.78
C GLY A 383 4.95 -11.74 -11.52
N SER A 384 3.73 -11.68 -10.99
CA SER A 384 3.45 -11.08 -9.68
C SER A 384 3.57 -12.10 -8.53
N GLY A 385 3.94 -11.62 -7.33
CA GLY A 385 3.81 -12.38 -6.08
C GLY A 385 4.67 -13.63 -5.95
N GLY A 386 5.81 -13.73 -6.66
CA GLY A 386 6.75 -14.86 -6.56
C GLY A 386 6.41 -16.07 -7.43
N LYS A 387 5.33 -16.03 -8.24
CA LYS A 387 5.02 -17.11 -9.19
C LYS A 387 6.12 -17.22 -10.26
N GLY A 388 6.65 -18.43 -10.44
CA GLY A 388 7.70 -18.72 -11.42
C GLY A 388 9.13 -18.40 -10.97
N LEU A 389 9.33 -17.96 -9.73
CA LEU A 389 10.64 -17.78 -9.10
C LEU A 389 11.39 -19.10 -9.01
N VAL A 390 12.66 -19.12 -9.44
CA VAL A 390 13.58 -20.24 -9.19
C VAL A 390 14.76 -19.75 -8.38
N VAL A 391 15.01 -20.40 -7.24
CA VAL A 391 16.16 -20.14 -6.38
C VAL A 391 17.21 -21.19 -6.68
N GLY A 392 18.23 -20.83 -7.47
CA GLY A 392 19.27 -21.73 -7.98
C GLY A 392 19.85 -22.68 -6.92
N PRO A 393 20.32 -22.18 -5.77
CA PRO A 393 20.91 -23.02 -4.73
C PRO A 393 19.97 -24.02 -4.05
N ALA A 394 18.65 -23.85 -4.24
CA ALA A 394 17.62 -24.74 -3.70
C ALA A 394 16.98 -25.63 -4.78
N ALA A 395 17.26 -25.36 -6.06
CA ALA A 395 16.67 -26.07 -7.18
C ALA A 395 17.43 -27.38 -7.48
N SER A 396 16.69 -28.40 -7.88
CA SER A 396 17.25 -29.63 -8.41
C SER A 396 17.84 -29.42 -9.79
N LYS A 397 18.74 -30.32 -10.22
CA LYS A 397 19.33 -30.28 -11.57
C LYS A 397 18.26 -30.30 -12.68
N ALA A 398 17.20 -31.09 -12.50
CA ALA A 398 16.11 -31.16 -13.48
C ALA A 398 15.35 -29.83 -13.61
N GLU A 399 15.14 -29.12 -12.49
CA GLU A 399 14.51 -27.79 -12.50
C GLU A 399 15.42 -26.74 -13.15
N LEU A 400 16.73 -26.81 -12.92
CA LEU A 400 17.70 -25.93 -13.57
C LEU A 400 17.80 -26.19 -15.09
N ASP A 401 17.73 -27.45 -15.53
CA ASP A 401 17.75 -27.81 -16.95
C ASP A 401 16.47 -27.33 -17.67
N ASP A 402 15.30 -27.47 -17.03
CA ASP A 402 14.04 -26.91 -17.54
C ASP A 402 14.10 -25.38 -17.61
N LEU A 403 14.61 -24.73 -16.56
CA LEU A 403 14.78 -23.29 -16.52
C LEU A 403 15.72 -22.83 -17.65
N ARG A 404 16.86 -23.49 -17.87
CA ARG A 404 17.77 -23.21 -18.98
C ARG A 404 17.05 -23.23 -20.33
N GLY A 405 16.21 -24.24 -20.56
CA GLY A 405 15.39 -24.33 -21.78
C GLY A 405 14.42 -23.16 -21.95
N ARG A 406 13.79 -22.71 -20.85
CA ARG A 406 12.90 -21.54 -20.84
C ARG A 406 13.66 -20.24 -21.11
N LEU A 407 14.82 -20.04 -20.48
CA LEU A 407 15.65 -18.85 -20.66
C LEU A 407 16.15 -18.71 -22.10
N LEU A 408 16.58 -19.80 -22.74
CA LEU A 408 17.02 -19.77 -24.14
C LEU A 408 15.88 -19.49 -25.12
N LYS A 409 14.65 -19.88 -24.77
CA LYS A 409 13.47 -19.71 -25.63
C LYS A 409 12.93 -18.28 -25.60
N ASP A 410 12.94 -17.65 -24.44
CA ASP A 410 12.45 -16.29 -24.24
C ASP A 410 13.32 -15.56 -23.21
N PRO A 411 14.56 -15.14 -23.58
CA PRO A 411 15.45 -14.48 -22.61
C PRO A 411 14.87 -13.18 -22.05
N ARG A 412 14.13 -12.43 -22.87
CA ARG A 412 13.50 -11.16 -22.48
C ARG A 412 12.49 -11.33 -21.35
N GLY A 413 11.78 -12.46 -21.30
CA GLY A 413 10.78 -12.74 -20.27
C GLY A 413 11.33 -12.94 -18.86
N TRP A 414 12.66 -12.85 -18.66
CA TRP A 414 13.32 -13.18 -17.40
C TRP A 414 14.41 -12.19 -16.99
N ILE A 415 14.63 -12.12 -15.69
CA ILE A 415 15.78 -11.46 -15.07
C ILE A 415 16.46 -12.41 -14.09
N ALA A 416 17.75 -12.20 -13.83
CA ALA A 416 18.49 -12.91 -12.80
C ALA A 416 19.11 -11.93 -11.80
N GLN A 417 19.21 -12.34 -10.54
CA GLN A 417 19.77 -11.56 -9.44
C GLN A 417 20.64 -12.47 -8.57
N PRO A 418 21.65 -11.91 -7.88
CA PRO A 418 22.37 -12.67 -6.87
C PRO A 418 21.41 -13.02 -5.73
N VAL A 419 21.71 -14.11 -5.02
CA VAL A 419 20.97 -14.44 -3.79
C VAL A 419 21.39 -13.42 -2.71
N VAL A 420 20.59 -12.37 -2.55
CA VAL A 420 20.81 -11.39 -1.48
C VAL A 420 20.29 -11.95 -0.17
N GLN A 421 21.14 -11.89 0.87
CA GLN A 421 20.75 -12.29 2.21
C GLN A 421 20.09 -11.10 2.89
N LEU A 422 18.75 -11.12 2.95
CA LEU A 422 17.97 -10.08 3.62
C LEU A 422 18.35 -10.02 5.10
N SER A 423 18.39 -8.82 5.66
CA SER A 423 18.58 -8.62 7.10
C SER A 423 17.56 -9.41 7.93
N THR A 424 17.97 -9.91 9.09
CA THR A 424 17.11 -10.61 10.04
C THR A 424 16.71 -9.73 11.21
N ILE A 425 15.48 -9.93 11.69
CA ILE A 425 14.94 -9.26 12.88
C ILE A 425 14.47 -10.32 13.87
N PRO A 426 14.73 -10.16 15.18
CA PRO A 426 14.18 -11.05 16.19
C PRO A 426 12.66 -11.10 16.07
N THR A 427 12.12 -12.29 15.90
CA THR A 427 10.69 -12.54 15.70
C THR A 427 10.27 -13.66 16.63
N LEU A 428 9.16 -13.47 17.31
CA LEU A 428 8.59 -14.42 18.25
C LEU A 428 7.99 -15.59 17.48
N VAL A 429 8.53 -16.78 17.75
CA VAL A 429 7.99 -18.06 17.32
C VAL A 429 7.71 -18.93 18.55
N ASP A 430 7.12 -20.11 18.34
CA ASP A 430 6.75 -21.01 19.44
C ASP A 430 7.93 -21.32 20.37
N GLU A 431 9.14 -21.45 19.84
CA GLU A 431 10.37 -21.76 20.59
C GLU A 431 11.07 -20.54 21.22
N GLY A 432 10.52 -19.32 21.09
CA GLY A 432 11.12 -18.07 21.58
C GLY A 432 11.48 -17.10 20.46
N LEU A 433 12.37 -16.14 20.70
CA LEU A 433 12.82 -15.23 19.65
C LEU A 433 13.79 -15.96 18.71
N ARG A 434 13.58 -15.81 17.40
CA ARG A 434 14.45 -16.33 16.35
C ARG A 434 14.68 -15.28 15.27
N PRO A 435 15.85 -15.29 14.60
CA PRO A 435 16.08 -14.40 13.46
C PRO A 435 15.15 -14.81 12.32
N ARG A 436 14.47 -13.82 11.72
CA ARG A 436 13.66 -13.98 10.50
C ARG A 436 13.95 -12.87 9.52
N HIS A 437 14.05 -13.21 8.24
CA HIS A 437 14.31 -12.25 7.18
C HIS A 437 13.16 -11.25 7.06
N ALA A 438 13.52 -9.99 6.83
CA ALA A 438 12.55 -8.91 6.73
C ALA A 438 12.87 -7.96 5.58
N ASP A 439 11.83 -7.40 4.98
CA ASP A 439 11.90 -6.26 4.07
C ASP A 439 11.17 -5.06 4.67
N LEU A 440 11.22 -3.92 3.97
CA LEU A 440 10.56 -2.69 4.37
C LEU A 440 9.93 -2.03 3.15
N ARG A 441 8.65 -1.69 3.24
CA ARG A 441 7.96 -0.85 2.25
C ARG A 441 7.63 0.51 2.86
N PRO A 442 8.45 1.56 2.65
CA PRO A 442 8.03 2.92 2.91
C PRO A 442 7.02 3.39 1.86
N PHE A 443 6.17 4.31 2.29
CA PHE A 443 5.20 4.96 1.42
C PHE A 443 5.57 6.42 1.25
N ALA A 444 5.51 6.92 0.02
CA ALA A 444 5.66 8.34 -0.29
C ALA A 444 4.39 8.88 -0.93
N VAL A 445 4.07 10.13 -0.58
CA VAL A 445 2.93 10.90 -1.10
C VAL A 445 3.49 12.09 -1.88
N ASN A 446 3.14 12.17 -3.16
CA ASN A 446 3.52 13.27 -4.05
C ASN A 446 2.35 14.24 -4.23
N ASP A 447 2.53 15.49 -3.83
CA ASP A 447 1.51 16.53 -3.98
C ASP A 447 1.74 17.45 -5.21
N GLY A 448 2.88 17.29 -5.88
CA GLY A 448 3.32 18.08 -7.04
C GLY A 448 4.40 19.12 -6.74
N ASP A 449 4.49 19.58 -5.49
CA ASP A 449 5.57 20.50 -5.04
C ASP A 449 6.62 19.75 -4.22
N ASP A 450 6.20 18.84 -3.33
CA ASP A 450 7.10 17.95 -2.59
C ASP A 450 6.59 16.50 -2.59
N ILE A 451 7.56 15.60 -2.39
CA ILE A 451 7.31 14.18 -2.14
C ILE A 451 7.57 13.95 -0.66
N TRP A 452 6.52 13.73 0.12
CA TRP A 452 6.64 13.43 1.54
C TRP A 452 6.78 11.92 1.74
N VAL A 453 7.81 11.47 2.45
CA VAL A 453 8.00 10.05 2.78
C VAL A 453 7.56 9.82 4.22
N LEU A 454 6.63 8.87 4.40
CA LEU A 454 6.14 8.46 5.72
C LEU A 454 7.33 7.99 6.58
N PRO A 455 7.62 8.57 7.76
CA PRO A 455 8.76 8.16 8.60
C PRO A 455 8.51 6.81 9.29
N GLY A 456 8.56 5.76 8.48
CA GLY A 456 8.21 4.38 8.80
C GLY A 456 7.84 3.62 7.52
N GLY A 457 7.19 2.48 7.69
CA GLY A 457 6.77 1.66 6.56
C GLY A 457 6.29 0.30 7.03
N LEU A 458 5.77 -0.48 6.08
CA LEU A 458 5.34 -1.84 6.37
C LEU A 458 6.58 -2.74 6.36
N THR A 459 7.00 -3.19 7.53
CA THR A 459 8.01 -4.26 7.62
C THR A 459 7.29 -5.60 7.51
N ARG A 460 7.64 -6.40 6.50
CA ARG A 460 7.13 -7.77 6.33
C ARG A 460 8.21 -8.76 6.74
N VAL A 461 7.79 -9.89 7.31
CA VAL A 461 8.69 -10.91 7.87
C VAL A 461 8.31 -12.28 7.34
N ALA A 462 9.30 -13.05 6.89
CA ALA A 462 9.12 -14.44 6.53
C ALA A 462 9.08 -15.27 7.83
N LEU A 463 7.89 -15.69 8.27
CA LEU A 463 7.73 -16.45 9.52
C LEU A 463 8.36 -17.86 9.47
N PRO A 464 8.29 -18.62 8.35
CA PRO A 464 8.95 -19.91 8.26
C PRO A 464 10.48 -19.80 8.33
N GLU A 465 11.13 -20.74 9.02
CA GLU A 465 12.59 -20.74 9.19
C GLU A 465 13.32 -20.88 7.83
N GLY A 466 14.32 -20.02 7.59
CA GLY A 466 15.17 -20.07 6.40
C GLY A 466 14.50 -19.65 5.08
N GLN A 467 13.26 -19.16 5.12
CA GLN A 467 12.59 -18.63 3.93
C GLN A 467 12.93 -17.16 3.70
N LEU A 468 13.19 -16.83 2.43
CA LEU A 468 13.39 -15.44 1.96
C LEU A 468 12.09 -14.82 1.42
N VAL A 469 11.01 -15.61 1.33
CA VAL A 469 9.73 -15.16 0.79
C VAL A 469 8.90 -14.53 1.90
N VAL A 470 8.77 -13.20 1.85
CA VAL A 470 8.05 -12.37 2.83
C VAL A 470 6.60 -12.05 2.41
N ASN A 471 6.08 -12.73 1.38
CA ASN A 471 4.74 -12.45 0.85
C ASN A 471 3.64 -12.85 1.86
N SER A 472 2.73 -11.93 2.17
CA SER A 472 1.63 -12.14 3.11
C SER A 472 0.68 -13.26 2.66
N SER A 473 0.53 -13.47 1.35
CA SER A 473 -0.27 -14.58 0.80
C SER A 473 0.32 -15.98 1.08
N GLN A 474 1.55 -16.07 1.59
CA GLN A 474 2.22 -17.32 1.96
C GLN A 474 2.55 -17.41 3.46
N GLY A 475 1.85 -16.65 4.31
CA GLY A 475 2.01 -16.70 5.76
C GLY A 475 3.12 -15.79 6.31
N GLY A 476 3.43 -14.70 5.61
CA GLY A 476 4.28 -13.63 6.14
C GLY A 476 3.58 -12.82 7.24
N GLY A 477 4.33 -12.43 8.27
CA GLY A 477 3.87 -11.54 9.34
C GLY A 477 4.31 -10.10 9.09
N SER A 478 3.89 -9.18 9.97
CA SER A 478 4.37 -7.80 9.96
C SER A 478 4.93 -7.33 11.29
N LYS A 479 5.72 -6.28 11.22
CA LYS A 479 6.26 -5.54 12.36
C LYS A 479 5.98 -4.06 12.20
N ASP A 480 5.84 -3.35 13.31
CA ASP A 480 5.92 -1.89 13.29
C ASP A 480 7.36 -1.46 12.97
N THR A 481 7.51 -0.34 12.25
CA THR A 481 8.80 0.24 11.88
C THR A 481 8.97 1.59 12.56
N TRP A 482 9.86 1.67 13.53
CA TRP A 482 10.15 2.86 14.32
C TRP A 482 11.32 3.62 13.72
N VAL A 483 11.04 4.82 13.21
CA VAL A 483 12.09 5.82 12.95
C VAL A 483 12.31 6.60 14.25
N VAL A 484 13.52 6.54 14.78
CA VAL A 484 13.88 7.07 16.10
C VAL A 484 14.96 8.14 16.01
N GLY A 485 14.86 9.16 16.86
CA GLY A 485 15.81 10.28 16.92
C GLY A 485 15.21 11.62 16.52
N LEU A 486 15.98 12.70 16.72
CA LEU A 486 15.52 14.07 16.52
C LEU A 486 15.64 14.51 15.05
N ASP A 487 14.56 15.07 14.50
CA ASP A 487 14.68 16.13 13.49
C ASP A 487 15.01 17.45 14.21
N ALA A 488 16.00 18.18 13.71
CA ALA A 488 16.44 19.46 14.29
C ALA A 488 15.38 20.59 14.23
N GLY A 489 14.17 20.34 13.68
CA GLY A 489 13.20 21.39 13.33
C GLY A 489 11.77 21.27 13.88
N THR A 490 11.39 20.19 14.58
CA THR A 490 9.96 19.94 14.88
C THR A 490 9.60 19.65 16.34
N TRP A 491 10.55 19.63 17.27
CA TRP A 491 10.23 19.47 18.70
C TRP A 491 9.96 20.80 19.38
N THR A 492 8.68 21.21 19.42
CA THR A 492 8.19 22.24 20.34
C THR A 492 7.26 21.61 21.37
N GLY A 493 7.79 21.27 22.56
CA GLY A 493 6.97 21.01 23.75
C GLY A 493 7.10 19.59 24.32
N GLY A 494 7.15 19.50 25.65
CA GLY A 494 7.14 18.23 26.39
C GLY A 494 5.73 17.65 26.41
N HIS A 495 5.50 16.58 25.65
CA HIS A 495 4.24 15.88 25.61
C HIS A 495 4.11 14.84 26.74
N ASN A 496 2.93 14.77 27.34
CA ASN A 496 2.51 13.71 28.26
C ASN A 496 2.20 12.43 27.45
N VAL A 497 2.41 11.25 28.04
CA VAL A 497 2.15 9.92 27.43
C VAL A 497 0.73 9.85 26.84
N GLY A 498 -0.26 10.47 27.50
CA GLY A 498 -1.65 10.51 27.03
C GLY A 498 -1.87 11.34 25.75
N GLU A 499 -1.12 12.42 25.56
CA GLU A 499 -1.21 13.26 24.34
C GLU A 499 -0.55 12.57 23.15
N LEU A 500 0.58 11.89 23.35
CA LEU A 500 1.26 11.12 22.29
C LEU A 500 0.41 9.95 21.78
N VAL A 501 -0.29 9.24 22.66
CA VAL A 501 -1.25 8.19 22.27
C VAL A 501 -2.43 8.82 21.51
N SER A 502 -2.85 10.04 21.86
CA SER A 502 -3.88 10.80 21.15
C SER A 502 -3.40 11.43 19.83
N GLU A 503 -2.11 11.70 19.66
CA GLU A 503 -1.54 12.19 18.39
C GLU A 503 -1.31 11.03 17.41
N GLN A 504 -1.02 9.84 17.94
CA GLN A 504 -0.91 8.62 17.14
C GLN A 504 -2.28 8.02 16.79
N ALA A 505 -3.29 8.23 17.63
CA ALA A 505 -4.69 7.96 17.30
C ALA A 505 -5.32 9.22 16.71
N THR A 506 -5.32 9.35 15.37
CA THR A 506 -6.00 10.43 14.66
C THR A 506 -7.30 10.83 15.35
N GLN A 507 -7.45 12.10 15.75
CA GLN A 507 -8.66 12.59 16.42
C GLN A 507 -9.87 12.36 15.51
N THR A 508 -10.60 11.26 15.70
CA THR A 508 -11.96 11.13 15.18
C THR A 508 -12.87 11.86 16.16
N SER A 509 -12.96 13.20 16.04
CA SER A 509 -14.13 13.89 16.56
C SER A 509 -15.32 13.43 15.73
N SER A 510 -16.28 12.75 16.35
CA SER A 510 -17.60 12.54 15.75
C SER A 510 -18.16 13.90 15.33
N ILE A 511 -18.41 14.07 14.03
CA ILE A 511 -19.06 15.28 13.51
C ILE A 511 -20.44 15.38 14.17
N PRO A 512 -20.74 16.45 14.94
CA PRO A 512 -22.10 16.66 15.39
C PRO A 512 -22.95 16.97 14.17
N ILE A 513 -24.09 16.28 14.04
CA ILE A 513 -25.12 16.62 13.05
C ILE A 513 -25.53 18.07 13.34
N VAL A 514 -25.08 19.00 12.49
CA VAL A 514 -25.58 20.37 12.49
C VAL A 514 -27.00 20.30 11.95
N ALA A 515 -27.97 20.13 12.83
CA ALA A 515 -29.36 20.42 12.51
C ALA A 515 -29.48 21.94 12.37
N ALA A 516 -29.27 22.44 11.15
CA ALA A 516 -29.70 23.78 10.82
C ALA A 516 -31.23 23.79 10.88
N GLU A 517 -31.79 24.57 11.80
CA GLU A 517 -33.22 24.89 11.83
C GLU A 517 -33.60 25.52 10.49
N HIS A 518 -34.26 24.75 9.63
CA HIS A 518 -34.85 25.26 8.40
C HIS A 518 -36.37 25.25 8.54
N VAL A 519 -36.94 26.45 8.53
CA VAL A 519 -38.37 26.70 8.43
C VAL A 519 -38.86 26.12 7.08
N PRO A 520 -39.85 25.21 7.05
CA PRO A 520 -40.29 24.63 5.80
C PRO A 520 -41.12 25.63 5.00
N ASP A 521 -40.64 25.95 3.80
CA ASP A 521 -41.41 26.65 2.77
C ASP A 521 -42.49 25.69 2.23
N GLN A 522 -43.77 26.02 2.47
CA GLN A 522 -44.89 25.24 1.97
C GLN A 522 -45.27 25.66 0.55
N SER A 523 -45.33 24.68 -0.35
CA SER A 523 -45.88 24.85 -1.70
C SER A 523 -47.41 25.03 -1.63
N PRO A 524 -48.04 25.95 -2.40
CA PRO A 524 -49.49 26.23 -2.34
C PRO A 524 -50.42 25.08 -2.79
N ALA A 525 -49.88 23.90 -3.08
CA ALA A 525 -50.61 22.76 -3.61
C ALA A 525 -50.87 21.64 -2.59
N ASP A 526 -50.29 21.71 -1.39
CA ASP A 526 -50.51 20.73 -0.31
C ASP A 526 -51.39 21.34 0.79
N ASP A 527 -52.72 21.34 0.58
CA ASP A 527 -53.69 21.64 1.65
C ASP A 527 -54.16 20.32 2.30
N PRO A 528 -53.77 20.02 3.56
CA PRO A 528 -54.12 18.78 4.26
C PRO A 528 -55.62 18.63 4.53
N LYS A 529 -56.44 19.66 4.27
CA LYS A 529 -57.89 19.63 4.51
C LYS A 529 -58.69 18.84 3.48
N ARG A 530 -58.14 18.59 2.29
CA ARG A 530 -58.85 17.83 1.23
C ARG A 530 -58.83 16.32 1.44
N ASP A 531 -57.78 15.78 2.06
CA ASP A 531 -57.64 14.34 2.30
C ASP A 531 -58.42 13.84 3.53
N GLN A 532 -58.66 14.71 4.52
CA GLN A 532 -59.51 14.37 5.67
C GLN A 532 -61.02 14.34 5.32
N GLN A 533 -61.48 15.17 4.39
CA GLN A 533 -62.90 15.16 3.95
C GLN A 533 -63.25 13.96 3.07
N SER A 534 -62.31 13.49 2.24
CA SER A 534 -62.50 12.32 1.38
C SER A 534 -62.43 11.00 2.18
N GLN A 535 -61.58 10.91 3.22
CA GLN A 535 -61.57 9.76 4.13
C GLN A 535 -62.84 9.67 5.01
N GLN A 536 -63.32 10.79 5.55
CA GLN A 536 -64.57 10.79 6.34
C GLN A 536 -65.82 10.46 5.53
N GLN A 537 -65.89 10.85 4.23
CA GLN A 537 -67.01 10.45 3.37
C GLN A 537 -67.00 8.97 2.99
N GLN A 538 -65.82 8.34 2.85
CA GLN A 538 -65.71 6.91 2.57
C GLN A 538 -66.08 6.05 3.79
N GLU A 539 -65.71 6.47 5.00
CA GLU A 539 -66.09 5.77 6.23
C GLU A 539 -67.61 5.85 6.50
N HIS A 540 -68.24 7.00 6.22
CA HIS A 540 -69.70 7.15 6.37
C HIS A 540 -70.51 6.32 5.35
N GLN A 541 -70.03 6.16 4.11
CA GLN A 541 -70.68 5.30 3.12
C GLN A 541 -70.53 3.79 3.45
N GLN A 542 -69.42 3.38 4.06
CA GLN A 542 -69.24 1.99 4.50
C GLN A 542 -70.10 1.65 5.72
N GLN A 543 -70.28 2.59 6.67
CA GLN A 543 -71.19 2.39 7.80
C GLN A 543 -72.67 2.34 7.37
N GLN A 544 -73.11 3.14 6.39
CA GLN A 544 -74.49 3.07 5.89
C GLN A 544 -74.80 1.77 5.13
N ARG A 545 -73.83 1.18 4.41
CA ARG A 545 -74.02 -0.13 3.75
C ARG A 545 -74.08 -1.29 4.75
N GLN A 546 -73.31 -1.22 5.83
CA GLN A 546 -73.38 -2.24 6.89
C GLN A 546 -74.69 -2.17 7.68
N LEU A 547 -75.28 -0.98 7.84
CA LEU A 547 -76.59 -0.81 8.49
C LEU A 547 -77.76 -1.27 7.60
N SER A 548 -77.68 -1.11 6.27
CA SER A 548 -78.73 -1.61 5.35
C SER A 548 -78.75 -3.13 5.20
N ASP A 549 -77.59 -3.79 5.20
CA ASP A 549 -77.50 -5.25 5.08
C ASP A 549 -77.94 -5.99 6.38
N THR A 550 -78.00 -5.27 7.51
CA THR A 550 -78.44 -5.85 8.79
C THR A 550 -79.97 -5.75 8.99
N GLU A 551 -80.68 -4.89 8.24
CA GLU A 551 -82.14 -4.77 8.31
C GLU A 551 -82.90 -5.67 7.31
N GLU A 552 -82.26 -6.22 6.27
CA GLU A 552 -82.90 -7.16 5.33
C GLU A 552 -82.87 -8.64 5.78
N THR A 553 -82.27 -8.96 6.94
CA THR A 553 -82.21 -10.34 7.47
C THR A 553 -83.10 -10.59 8.71
N SER A 554 -84.04 -9.69 9.01
CA SER A 554 -85.03 -9.89 10.07
C SER A 554 -86.41 -9.35 9.69
N CYS A 555 -87.07 -10.01 8.74
CA CYS A 555 -88.53 -10.07 8.67
C CYS A 555 -88.99 -11.44 8.15
#